data_AF-A0A369QIB9-F1
#
_entry.id   AF-A0A369QIB9-F1
#
_cell.length_a   1.000
_cell.length_b   1.000
_cell.length_c   1.000
_cell.angle_alpha   90.00
_cell.angle_beta   90.00
_cell.angle_gamma   90.00
#
_symmetry.space_group_name_H-M   'P 1'
#
loop_
_entity.id
_entity.type
_entity.pdbx_description
1 polymer ?
#
loop_
_entity_poly.entity_id
_entity_poly.type
_entity_poly.pdbx_seq_one_letter_code
_entity_poly.pdbx_strand_id
1 'polypeptide(L)'
;MRAFLRLSFCCFLLIGIWGPALAFEDGLKALQKKNYDKALSIFNEALEKNPDDVAALYGLSKLLSLPEFASHDLEKAYVHIINAKGAYPQANEKVKKKLQKQKIDEQALTNLQNQIDSVTFVAVAEKKNMEALQEYLDVHKTSLFYDKAAELKEDLAFEETIRENTDKAYSEFLKKYPNSKNKEAVKKKYDKLIYTKATESKDHKAYKFFIDNYPESPYIDEAKQKYEVALFKHLTADDTETSYEAYIANYPDSKFVKIAEDSIFAKYTSFPSIPEYERYIQRYPKSKKIYEAWNKIYILYTDSGDPEVYTQFLTKYPDYPYKNDVQNDVELATFGLNMLLNNFQGFQDDQVDAYLKLAAPTDQALKVLLLKVQPLLAANQRQKAIDVLELHRAEFQNKGYKIDKAIATIKQGAKTLVSDKVTLRAGAANKSAKE
;
A
#
# COMPACT_ATOMS: atom_id res chain seq x y z
N MET A 1 37.37 57.51 91.72
CA MET A 1 36.50 56.97 90.66
C MET A 1 36.57 55.44 90.75
N ARG A 2 35.46 54.79 91.15
CA ARG A 2 35.04 53.36 91.05
C ARG A 2 36.09 52.27 90.70
N ALA A 3 36.10 51.01 91.16
CA ALA A 3 35.37 50.20 92.14
C ALA A 3 35.64 48.70 91.79
N PHE A 4 35.81 47.85 92.81
CA PHE A 4 35.44 46.41 92.88
C PHE A 4 36.20 45.27 92.14
N LEU A 5 36.84 44.41 92.96
CA LEU A 5 36.51 43.00 93.25
C LEU A 5 36.07 42.05 92.09
N ARG A 6 36.75 40.90 91.94
CA ARG A 6 36.19 39.51 91.98
C ARG A 6 37.25 38.48 91.53
N LEU A 7 37.66 37.56 92.40
CA LEU A 7 37.01 36.28 92.75
C LEU A 7 37.27 35.21 91.68
N SER A 8 38.27 34.37 91.97
CA SER A 8 38.50 33.07 91.33
C SER A 8 37.31 32.16 91.61
N PHE A 9 36.67 31.65 90.56
CA PHE A 9 35.65 30.61 90.67
C PHE A 9 35.87 29.58 89.55
N CYS A 10 36.29 28.39 89.95
CA CYS A 10 36.29 27.19 89.12
C CYS A 10 34.87 26.89 88.64
N CYS A 11 34.63 26.91 87.33
CA CYS A 11 33.55 26.16 86.72
C CYS A 11 34.14 24.97 85.97
N PHE A 12 34.12 23.83 86.64
CA PHE A 12 34.10 22.50 86.05
C PHE A 12 32.97 22.46 85.01
N LEU A 13 33.29 22.63 83.72
CA LEU A 13 32.42 22.18 82.66
C LEU A 13 32.72 20.70 82.44
N LEU A 14 31.91 19.88 83.11
CA LEU A 14 31.69 18.47 82.80
C LEU A 14 31.35 18.37 81.31
N ILE A 15 32.37 18.20 80.47
CA ILE A 15 32.19 17.63 79.14
C ILE A 15 31.78 16.20 79.40
N GLY A 16 30.47 15.96 79.46
CA GLY A 16 29.93 14.62 79.36
C GLY A 16 30.48 14.04 78.07
N ILE A 17 31.39 13.07 78.20
CA ILE A 17 31.81 12.23 77.09
C ILE A 17 30.57 11.37 76.79
N TRP A 18 29.65 11.93 76.02
CA TRP A 18 28.59 11.17 75.38
C TRP A 18 29.31 10.29 74.39
N GLY A 19 29.60 9.06 74.81
CA GLY A 19 30.22 8.09 73.93
C GLY A 19 29.39 8.01 72.63
N PRO A 20 30.02 7.80 71.46
CA PRO A 20 29.36 7.77 70.16
C PRO A 20 28.25 6.71 70.03
N ALA A 21 27.96 5.93 71.07
CA ALA A 21 26.84 5.02 71.18
C ALA A 21 25.50 5.68 71.56
N LEU A 22 25.52 6.64 72.50
CA LEU A 22 24.31 7.33 72.96
C LEU A 22 23.77 8.27 71.87
N ALA A 23 24.67 8.97 71.18
CA ALA A 23 24.33 9.91 70.13
C ALA A 23 23.50 9.25 69.01
N PHE A 24 23.92 8.09 68.49
CA PHE A 24 23.18 7.42 67.41
C PHE A 24 21.79 6.90 67.83
N GLU A 25 21.66 6.29 69.01
CA GLU A 25 20.35 5.83 69.50
C GLU A 25 19.39 7.00 69.70
N ASP A 26 19.89 8.15 70.13
CA ASP A 26 19.07 9.35 70.27
C ASP A 26 18.71 9.98 68.92
N GLY A 27 19.57 9.84 67.91
CA GLY A 27 19.27 10.16 66.52
C GLY A 27 18.14 9.30 65.95
N LEU A 28 18.20 7.97 66.13
CA LEU A 28 17.11 7.06 65.73
C LEU A 28 15.82 7.31 66.51
N LYS A 29 15.88 7.61 67.81
CA LYS A 29 14.70 8.00 68.61
C LYS A 29 14.10 9.32 68.11
N ALA A 30 14.93 10.30 67.75
CA ALA A 30 14.49 11.56 67.18
C ALA A 30 13.77 11.32 65.84
N LEU A 31 14.35 10.47 64.98
CA LEU A 31 13.75 10.04 63.72
C LEU A 31 12.38 9.36 63.94
N GLN A 32 12.27 8.42 64.89
CA GLN A 32 11.00 7.76 65.23
C GLN A 32 9.94 8.72 65.76
N LYS A 33 10.35 9.75 66.50
CA LYS A 33 9.47 10.82 67.02
C LYS A 33 9.16 11.91 65.99
N LYS A 34 9.59 11.74 64.73
CA LYS A 34 9.46 12.74 63.65
C LYS A 34 10.14 14.09 63.96
N ASN A 35 11.12 14.10 64.87
CA ASN A 35 11.94 15.27 65.15
C ASN A 35 13.14 15.26 64.19
N TYR A 36 12.87 15.63 62.94
CA TYR A 36 13.81 15.48 61.82
C TYR A 36 15.04 16.38 61.96
N ASP A 37 14.87 17.64 62.37
CA ASP A 37 15.99 18.58 62.55
C ASP A 37 16.97 18.07 63.61
N LYS A 38 16.44 17.53 64.72
CA LYS A 38 17.26 16.92 65.76
C LYS A 38 17.98 15.67 65.26
N ALA A 39 17.31 14.81 64.49
CA ALA A 39 17.93 13.62 63.91
C ALA A 39 19.06 14.00 62.94
N LEU A 40 18.83 15.00 62.08
CA LEU A 40 19.80 15.53 61.12
C LEU A 40 21.05 16.05 61.84
N SER A 41 20.88 16.92 62.84
CA SER A 41 21.97 17.48 63.64
C SER A 41 22.81 16.38 64.29
N ILE A 42 22.16 15.39 64.91
CA ILE A 42 22.85 14.29 65.59
C ILE A 42 23.69 13.46 64.60
N PHE A 43 23.15 13.11 63.44
CA PHE A 43 23.89 12.29 62.48
C PHE A 43 25.03 13.08 61.81
N ASN A 44 24.83 14.37 61.50
CA ASN A 44 25.89 15.22 60.95
C ASN A 44 27.05 15.39 61.94
N GLU A 45 26.78 15.68 63.21
CA GLU A 45 27.81 15.76 64.25
C GLU A 45 28.60 14.44 64.41
N ALA A 46 27.94 13.30 64.17
CA ALA A 46 28.60 11.99 64.17
C ALA A 46 29.53 11.82 62.96
N LEU A 47 29.10 12.25 61.76
CA LEU A 47 29.94 12.24 60.55
C LEU A 47 31.09 13.24 60.59
N GLU A 48 30.94 14.39 61.26
CA GLU A 48 32.04 15.34 61.47
C GLU A 48 33.18 14.72 62.29
N LYS A 49 32.84 13.85 63.25
CA LYS A 49 33.82 13.15 64.10
C LYS A 49 34.38 11.91 63.42
N ASN A 50 33.57 11.21 62.63
CA ASN A 50 33.94 10.00 61.92
C ASN A 50 33.16 9.91 60.59
N PRO A 51 33.77 10.30 59.45
CA PRO A 51 33.12 10.26 58.13
C PRO A 51 32.62 8.87 57.71
N ASP A 52 33.25 7.81 58.21
CA ASP A 52 32.91 6.40 57.93
C ASP A 52 32.01 5.79 59.02
N ASP A 53 31.33 6.61 59.84
CA ASP A 53 30.38 6.12 60.83
C ASP A 53 29.14 5.51 60.13
N VAL A 54 29.17 4.19 59.99
CA VAL A 54 28.12 3.41 59.31
C VAL A 54 26.73 3.66 59.89
N ALA A 55 26.63 3.86 61.22
CA ALA A 55 25.34 4.09 61.85
C ALA A 55 24.80 5.47 61.44
N ALA A 56 25.63 6.51 61.53
CA ALA A 56 25.26 7.86 61.11
C ALA A 56 24.94 7.94 59.61
N LEU A 57 25.73 7.30 58.75
CA LEU A 57 25.47 7.19 57.31
C LEU A 57 24.13 6.50 57.02
N TYR A 58 23.84 5.38 57.70
CA TYR A 58 22.55 4.68 57.59
C TYR A 58 21.38 5.54 58.09
N GLY A 59 21.56 6.25 59.20
CA GLY A 59 20.55 7.14 59.79
C GLY A 59 20.21 8.32 58.88
N LEU A 60 21.22 8.98 58.30
CA LEU A 60 21.06 10.07 57.33
C LEU A 60 20.39 9.60 56.06
N SER A 61 20.86 8.47 55.51
CA SER A 61 20.25 7.88 54.33
C SER A 61 18.76 7.62 54.55
N LYS A 62 18.40 7.02 55.70
CA LYS A 62 17.01 6.79 56.07
C LYS A 62 16.22 8.08 56.18
N LEU A 63 16.74 9.10 56.88
CA LEU A 63 16.07 10.40 57.04
C LEU A 63 15.83 11.11 55.70
N LEU A 64 16.86 11.19 54.86
CA LEU A 64 16.81 11.87 53.56
C LEU A 64 15.93 11.15 52.54
N SER A 65 15.66 9.86 52.75
CA SER A 65 14.73 9.09 51.91
C SER A 65 13.25 9.29 52.27
N LEU A 66 12.92 10.00 53.35
CA LEU A 66 11.53 10.16 53.81
C LEU A 66 10.82 11.30 53.07
N PRO A 67 9.71 11.05 52.35
CA PRO A 67 8.97 12.10 51.65
C PRO A 67 8.43 13.20 52.58
N GLU A 68 8.17 12.90 53.86
CA GLU A 68 7.68 13.90 54.82
C GLU A 68 8.78 14.82 55.35
N PHE A 69 10.05 14.52 55.07
CA PHE A 69 11.15 15.39 55.46
C PHE A 69 11.29 16.53 54.44
N ALA A 70 11.19 17.78 54.90
CA ALA A 70 11.20 18.95 54.04
C ALA A 70 12.48 19.07 53.18
N SER A 71 13.61 18.58 53.70
CA SER A 71 14.89 18.53 52.99
C SER A 71 15.25 17.12 52.52
N HIS A 72 14.24 16.28 52.24
CA HIS A 72 14.47 14.97 51.62
C HIS A 72 15.21 15.15 50.29
N ASP A 73 16.09 14.20 50.01
CA ASP A 73 17.01 14.25 48.88
C ASP A 73 17.45 12.82 48.59
N LEU A 74 16.84 12.21 47.55
CA LEU A 74 17.06 10.81 47.22
C LEU A 74 18.49 10.54 46.74
N GLU A 75 19.12 11.51 46.07
CA GLU A 75 20.51 11.42 45.63
C GLU A 75 21.45 11.39 46.83
N LYS A 76 21.29 12.34 47.77
CA LYS A 76 22.09 12.33 49.01
C LYS A 76 21.79 11.08 49.84
N ALA A 77 20.54 10.65 49.93
CA ALA A 77 20.18 9.42 50.61
C ALA A 77 20.92 8.21 50.01
N TYR A 78 21.00 8.13 48.68
CA TYR A 78 21.73 7.10 47.95
C TYR A 78 23.24 7.17 48.23
N VAL A 79 23.84 8.36 48.15
CA VAL A 79 25.27 8.55 48.46
C VAL A 79 25.60 8.06 49.87
N HIS A 80 24.79 8.41 50.87
CA HIS A 80 25.02 7.97 52.24
C HIS A 80 24.88 6.45 52.42
N ILE A 81 23.92 5.78 51.76
CA ILE A 81 23.82 4.31 51.86
C ILE A 81 24.97 3.59 51.14
N ILE A 82 25.44 4.11 50.01
CA ILE A 82 26.61 3.55 49.32
C ILE A 82 27.86 3.70 50.19
N ASN A 83 28.07 4.86 50.81
CA ASN A 83 29.16 5.06 51.77
C ASN A 83 29.03 4.12 52.98
N ALA A 84 27.80 3.94 53.52
CA ALA A 84 27.56 3.02 54.64
C ALA A 84 27.92 1.57 54.25
N LYS A 85 27.54 1.13 53.05
CA LYS A 85 27.87 -0.20 52.52
C LYS A 85 29.36 -0.37 52.26
N GLY A 86 30.07 0.68 51.83
CA GLY A 86 31.52 0.66 51.67
C GLY A 86 32.28 0.60 53.00
N ALA A 87 31.80 1.32 54.01
CA ALA A 87 32.41 1.37 55.35
C ALA A 87 32.11 0.14 56.22
N TYR A 88 30.94 -0.50 56.07
CA TYR A 88 30.53 -1.64 56.91
C TYR A 88 31.52 -2.82 56.91
N PRO A 89 32.06 -3.30 55.76
CA PRO A 89 33.07 -4.35 55.73
C PRO A 89 34.36 -3.97 56.48
N GLN A 90 34.74 -2.70 56.42
CA GLN A 90 35.96 -2.14 57.03
C GLN A 90 35.84 -1.95 58.55
N ALA A 91 34.62 -1.96 59.09
CA ALA A 91 34.38 -1.81 60.51
C ALA A 91 34.97 -2.99 61.30
N ASN A 92 35.60 -2.69 62.44
CA ASN A 92 36.11 -3.73 63.34
C ASN A 92 34.97 -4.51 64.03
N GLU A 93 35.29 -5.69 64.56
CA GLU A 93 34.32 -6.59 65.21
C GLU A 93 33.50 -5.94 66.35
N LYS A 94 34.10 -5.02 67.11
CA LYS A 94 33.40 -4.31 68.19
C LYS A 94 32.32 -3.39 67.63
N VAL A 95 32.62 -2.68 66.54
CA VAL A 95 31.67 -1.81 65.84
C VAL A 95 30.58 -2.65 65.18
N LYS A 96 30.93 -3.75 64.49
CA LYS A 96 29.94 -4.66 63.88
C LYS A 96 28.96 -5.24 64.89
N LYS A 97 29.43 -5.73 66.06
CA LYS A 97 28.56 -6.19 67.16
C LYS A 97 27.61 -5.10 67.67
N LYS A 98 28.06 -3.84 67.67
CA LYS A 98 27.22 -2.70 68.08
C LYS A 98 26.15 -2.38 67.03
N LEU A 99 26.53 -2.35 65.76
CA LEU A 99 25.60 -2.17 64.63
C LEU A 99 24.51 -3.26 64.61
N GLN A 100 24.89 -4.52 64.84
CA GLN A 100 23.95 -5.63 64.96
C GLN A 100 22.93 -5.43 66.09
N LYS A 101 23.35 -4.96 67.28
CA LYS A 101 22.42 -4.62 68.38
C LYS A 101 21.42 -3.53 67.97
N GLN A 102 21.84 -2.64 67.08
CA GLN A 102 21.01 -1.56 66.52
C GLN A 102 20.20 -2.02 65.29
N LYS A 103 20.23 -3.32 64.96
CA LYS A 103 19.60 -3.93 63.77
C LYS A 103 20.12 -3.35 62.45
N ILE A 104 21.38 -2.96 62.43
CA ILE A 104 22.11 -2.53 61.23
C ILE A 104 23.09 -3.64 60.88
N ASP A 105 22.70 -4.46 59.93
CA ASP A 105 23.53 -5.48 59.30
C ASP A 105 23.57 -5.26 57.78
N GLU A 106 24.35 -6.07 57.08
CA GLU A 106 24.49 -5.99 55.62
C GLU A 106 23.15 -6.10 54.89
N GLN A 107 22.22 -6.90 55.43
CA GLN A 107 20.87 -7.04 54.89
C GLN A 107 20.05 -5.76 55.10
N ALA A 108 20.12 -5.11 56.26
CA ALA A 108 19.47 -3.85 56.53
C ALA A 108 19.98 -2.74 55.61
N LEU A 109 21.30 -2.67 55.37
CA LEU A 109 21.88 -1.71 54.42
C LEU A 109 21.37 -1.96 52.99
N THR A 110 21.33 -3.23 52.56
CA THR A 110 20.83 -3.61 51.23
C THR A 110 19.32 -3.35 51.09
N ASN A 111 18.54 -3.61 52.14
CA ASN A 111 17.10 -3.32 52.16
C ASN A 111 16.84 -1.82 52.04
N LEU A 112 17.60 -0.98 52.76
CA LEU A 112 17.46 0.47 52.66
C LEU A 112 17.88 0.98 51.27
N GLN A 113 18.96 0.46 50.69
CA GLN A 113 19.33 0.77 49.31
C GLN A 113 18.19 0.40 48.35
N ASN A 114 17.65 -0.82 48.44
CA ASN A 114 16.55 -1.25 47.57
C ASN A 114 15.30 -0.38 47.73
N GLN A 115 15.01 0.09 48.94
CA GLN A 115 13.91 1.04 49.19
C GLN A 115 14.17 2.38 48.50
N ILE A 116 15.38 2.93 48.63
CA ILE A 116 15.77 4.19 47.97
C ILE A 116 15.73 4.03 46.44
N ASP A 117 16.28 2.93 45.93
CA ASP A 117 16.27 2.60 44.50
C ASP A 117 14.85 2.48 43.95
N SER A 118 13.91 1.90 44.73
CA SER A 118 12.49 1.79 44.39
C SER A 118 11.81 3.16 44.31
N VAL A 119 11.97 3.99 45.34
CA VAL A 119 11.35 5.33 45.40
C VAL A 119 11.91 6.23 44.31
N THR A 120 13.23 6.16 44.08
CA THR A 120 13.89 6.92 43.02
C THR A 120 13.42 6.46 41.65
N PHE A 121 13.29 5.14 41.41
CA PHE A 121 12.75 4.60 40.17
C PHE A 121 11.32 5.10 39.89
N VAL A 122 10.43 5.06 40.89
CA VAL A 122 9.05 5.57 40.74
C VAL A 122 9.07 7.05 40.34
N ALA A 123 9.88 7.88 41.02
CA ALA A 123 9.97 9.31 40.74
C ALA A 123 10.50 9.61 39.33
N VAL A 124 11.46 8.85 38.81
CA VAL A 124 11.95 9.05 37.43
C VAL A 124 11.00 8.46 36.38
N ALA A 125 10.31 7.36 36.69
CA ALA A 125 9.34 6.74 35.79
C ALA A 125 8.11 7.63 35.57
N GLU A 126 7.64 8.34 36.59
CA GLU A 126 6.54 9.31 36.48
C GLU A 126 6.87 10.50 35.58
N LYS A 127 8.13 10.95 35.58
CA LYS A 127 8.59 12.06 34.75
C LYS A 127 8.61 11.74 33.26
N LYS A 128 8.67 10.45 32.88
CA LYS A 128 8.83 9.98 31.49
C LYS A 128 9.91 10.74 30.71
N ASN A 129 11.03 10.99 31.37
CA ASN A 129 12.13 11.79 30.86
C ASN A 129 13.35 10.88 30.61
N MET A 130 13.93 10.98 29.41
CA MET A 130 15.05 10.16 28.96
C MET A 130 16.34 10.46 29.72
N GLU A 131 16.61 11.72 30.04
CA GLU A 131 17.76 12.16 30.84
C GLU A 131 17.68 11.63 32.28
N ALA A 132 16.51 11.74 32.92
CA ALA A 132 16.30 11.25 34.28
C ALA A 132 16.43 9.72 34.39
N LEU A 133 15.97 8.97 33.38
CA LEU A 133 16.18 7.53 33.32
C LEU A 133 17.64 7.17 33.03
N GLN A 134 18.35 7.95 32.20
CA GLN A 134 19.78 7.76 31.98
C GLN A 134 20.57 7.99 33.27
N GLU A 135 20.28 9.06 34.01
CA GLU A 135 20.91 9.36 35.29
C GLU A 135 20.67 8.23 36.31
N TYR A 136 19.42 7.73 36.40
CA TYR A 136 19.13 6.58 37.25
C TYR A 136 19.99 5.36 36.91
N LEU A 137 20.12 5.03 35.62
CA LEU A 137 20.92 3.89 35.15
C LEU A 137 22.42 4.09 35.40
N ASP A 138 22.91 5.33 35.32
CA ASP A 138 24.32 5.64 35.55
C ASP A 138 24.69 5.59 37.03
N VAL A 139 23.78 5.99 37.92
CA VAL A 139 24.00 6.04 39.38
C VAL A 139 23.65 4.71 40.06
N HIS A 140 22.50 4.11 39.74
CA HIS A 140 21.91 2.95 40.44
C HIS A 140 22.20 1.61 39.75
N LYS A 141 23.47 1.36 39.39
CA LYS A 141 23.89 0.19 38.58
C LYS A 141 23.57 -1.18 39.17
N THR A 142 23.39 -1.27 40.49
CA THR A 142 23.07 -2.52 41.20
C THR A 142 21.61 -2.61 41.64
N SER A 143 20.77 -1.67 41.21
CA SER A 143 19.36 -1.64 41.57
C SER A 143 18.60 -2.84 41.00
N LEU A 144 17.67 -3.38 41.78
CA LEU A 144 16.71 -4.39 41.31
C LEU A 144 15.74 -3.86 40.23
N PHE A 145 15.70 -2.55 40.03
CA PHE A 145 14.89 -1.88 39.01
C PHE A 145 15.70 -1.43 37.79
N TYR A 146 17.00 -1.74 37.72
CA TYR A 146 17.87 -1.34 36.61
C TYR A 146 17.29 -1.79 35.26
N ASP A 147 16.93 -3.07 35.12
CA ASP A 147 16.39 -3.61 33.87
C ASP A 147 15.05 -2.97 33.50
N LYS A 148 14.20 -2.67 34.50
CA LYS A 148 12.92 -1.97 34.29
C LYS A 148 13.11 -0.53 33.84
N ALA A 149 14.11 0.18 34.39
CA ALA A 149 14.46 1.53 33.97
C ALA A 149 15.04 1.54 32.55
N ALA A 150 15.85 0.55 32.20
CA ALA A 150 16.39 0.38 30.85
C ALA A 150 15.28 0.10 29.84
N GLU A 151 14.34 -0.79 30.17
CA GLU A 151 13.17 -1.09 29.34
C GLU A 151 12.28 0.14 29.13
N LEU A 152 11.93 0.86 30.21
CA LEU A 152 11.10 2.07 30.11
C LEU A 152 11.76 3.14 29.24
N LYS A 153 13.09 3.28 29.33
CA LYS A 153 13.84 4.23 28.52
C LYS A 153 13.88 3.82 27.04
N GLU A 154 14.03 2.53 26.74
CA GLU A 154 13.93 2.03 25.38
C GLU A 154 12.53 2.24 24.80
N ASP A 155 11.48 2.02 25.61
CA ASP A 155 10.09 2.25 25.18
C ASP A 155 9.84 3.74 24.87
N LEU A 156 10.38 4.67 25.67
CA LEU A 156 10.34 6.11 25.34
C LEU A 156 11.12 6.44 24.05
N ALA A 157 12.32 5.86 23.87
CA ALA A 157 13.11 6.04 22.66
C ALA A 157 12.37 5.51 21.41
N PHE A 158 11.63 4.40 21.55
CA PHE A 158 10.77 3.86 20.51
C PHE A 158 9.63 4.81 20.16
N GLU A 159 8.91 5.32 21.17
CA GLU A 159 7.83 6.30 20.97
C GLU A 159 8.32 7.56 20.23
N GLU A 160 9.47 8.08 20.64
CA GLU A 160 10.11 9.24 19.99
C GLU A 160 10.53 8.93 18.56
N THR A 161 11.12 7.76 18.32
CA THR A 161 11.53 7.32 16.98
C THR A 161 10.34 7.26 16.02
N ILE A 162 9.22 6.70 16.47
CA ILE A 162 7.98 6.62 15.69
C ILE A 162 7.37 8.00 15.45
N ARG A 163 7.45 8.90 16.44
CA ARG A 163 6.96 10.28 16.36
C ARG A 163 7.76 11.11 15.36
N GLU A 164 9.09 11.02 15.40
CA GLU A 164 9.97 11.74 14.49
C GLU A 164 9.85 11.23 13.05
N ASN A 165 9.74 9.90 12.88
CA ASN A 165 9.54 9.26 11.58
C ASN A 165 10.57 9.72 10.52
N THR A 166 11.84 9.77 10.90
CA THR A 166 12.96 10.16 10.02
C THR A 166 13.94 9.01 9.81
N ASP A 167 14.72 9.06 8.73
CA ASP A 167 15.73 8.05 8.43
C ASP A 167 16.80 7.98 9.55
N LYS A 168 17.15 9.14 10.10
CA LYS A 168 18.11 9.27 11.20
C LYS A 168 17.59 8.59 12.47
N ALA A 169 16.36 8.92 12.89
CA ALA A 169 15.76 8.36 14.10
C ALA A 169 15.66 6.83 14.02
N TYR A 170 15.18 6.30 12.90
CA TYR A 170 15.08 4.86 12.70
C TYR A 170 16.44 4.16 12.70
N SER A 171 17.43 4.72 11.98
CA SER A 171 18.79 4.16 11.93
C SER A 171 19.46 4.16 13.31
N GLU A 172 19.32 5.25 14.06
CA GLU A 172 19.88 5.38 15.41
C GLU A 172 19.22 4.38 16.39
N PHE A 173 17.90 4.23 16.34
CA PHE A 173 17.20 3.24 17.17
C PHE A 173 17.67 1.81 16.87
N LEU A 174 17.69 1.40 15.60
CA LEU A 174 18.09 0.04 15.21
C LEU A 174 19.56 -0.26 15.54
N LYS A 175 20.43 0.76 15.51
CA LYS A 175 21.83 0.66 15.93
C LYS A 175 21.98 0.55 17.45
N LYS A 176 21.22 1.36 18.19
CA LYS A 176 21.31 1.45 19.66
C LYS A 176 20.64 0.27 20.36
N TYR A 177 19.56 -0.26 19.80
CA TYR A 177 18.75 -1.34 20.39
C TYR A 177 18.61 -2.55 19.44
N PRO A 178 19.72 -3.24 19.09
CA PRO A 178 19.72 -4.32 18.09
C PRO A 178 18.93 -5.57 18.49
N ASN A 179 18.62 -5.72 19.79
CA ASN A 179 17.86 -6.82 20.39
C ASN A 179 16.49 -6.37 20.96
N SER A 180 16.04 -5.16 20.61
CA SER A 180 14.76 -4.61 21.06
C SER A 180 13.58 -5.50 20.67
N LYS A 181 12.59 -5.63 21.56
CA LYS A 181 11.26 -6.18 21.25
C LYS A 181 10.56 -5.40 20.12
N ASN A 182 10.89 -4.11 19.97
CA ASN A 182 10.31 -3.20 18.98
C ASN A 182 11.10 -3.14 17.66
N LYS A 183 12.24 -3.83 17.54
CA LYS A 183 13.12 -3.80 16.36
C LYS A 183 12.37 -4.03 15.05
N GLU A 184 11.57 -5.09 14.97
CA GLU A 184 10.85 -5.43 13.74
C GLU A 184 9.79 -4.38 13.38
N ALA A 185 9.11 -3.81 14.38
CA ALA A 185 8.16 -2.73 14.17
C ALA A 185 8.84 -1.47 13.61
N VAL A 186 10.00 -1.11 14.17
CA VAL A 186 10.83 0.00 13.70
C VAL A 186 11.36 -0.26 12.30
N LYS A 187 11.93 -1.43 12.05
CA LYS A 187 12.46 -1.82 10.73
C LYS A 187 11.37 -1.74 9.66
N LYS A 188 10.18 -2.26 9.94
CA LYS A 188 9.04 -2.20 9.01
C LYS A 188 8.66 -0.75 8.67
N LYS A 189 8.65 0.16 9.65
CA LYS A 189 8.36 1.58 9.43
C LYS A 189 9.48 2.25 8.62
N TYR A 190 10.73 1.91 8.92
CA TYR A 190 11.90 2.43 8.22
C TYR A 190 11.92 2.01 6.76
N ASP A 191 11.76 0.71 6.48
CA ASP A 191 11.70 0.17 5.11
C ASP A 191 10.59 0.87 4.29
N LYS A 192 9.43 1.13 4.92
CA LYS A 192 8.33 1.87 4.29
C LYS A 192 8.68 3.32 3.98
N LEU A 193 9.35 4.00 4.91
CA LEU A 193 9.79 5.39 4.72
C LEU A 193 10.76 5.49 3.56
N ILE A 194 11.77 4.62 3.51
CA ILE A 194 12.76 4.55 2.44
C ILE A 194 12.07 4.30 1.09
N TYR A 195 11.19 3.31 1.01
CA TYR A 195 10.44 3.05 -0.23
C TYR A 195 9.62 4.26 -0.68
N THR A 196 8.91 4.90 0.25
CA THR A 196 8.06 6.06 -0.07
C THR A 196 8.88 7.23 -0.59
N LYS A 197 10.03 7.54 0.04
CA LYS A 197 10.93 8.62 -0.40
C LYS A 197 11.61 8.29 -1.71
N ALA A 198 12.20 7.10 -1.83
CA ALA A 198 12.92 6.69 -3.04
C ALA A 198 12.01 6.59 -4.27
N THR A 199 10.70 6.39 -4.07
CA THR A 199 9.72 6.27 -5.16
C THR A 199 8.75 7.46 -5.26
N GLU A 200 9.08 8.60 -4.64
CA GLU A 200 8.21 9.77 -4.51
C GLU A 200 7.74 10.33 -5.86
N SER A 201 8.64 10.41 -6.86
CA SER A 201 8.29 10.91 -8.20
C SER A 201 7.40 9.95 -8.99
N LYS A 202 7.28 8.68 -8.55
CA LYS A 202 6.48 7.61 -9.17
C LYS A 202 6.82 7.34 -10.64
N ASP A 203 8.00 7.73 -11.09
CA ASP A 203 8.48 7.47 -12.45
C ASP A 203 9.36 6.20 -12.51
N HIS A 204 9.65 5.74 -13.72
CA HIS A 204 10.44 4.54 -13.93
C HIS A 204 11.88 4.66 -13.40
N LYS A 205 12.47 5.87 -13.36
CA LYS A 205 13.83 6.08 -12.86
C LYS A 205 13.88 5.94 -11.34
N ALA A 206 12.88 6.46 -10.63
CA ALA A 206 12.76 6.33 -9.19
C ALA A 206 12.56 4.87 -8.76
N TYR A 207 11.66 4.12 -9.42
CA TYR A 207 11.52 2.70 -9.15
C TYR A 207 12.78 1.91 -9.50
N LYS A 208 13.44 2.23 -10.63
CA LYS A 208 14.71 1.58 -11.01
C LYS A 208 15.80 1.85 -9.97
N PHE A 209 15.95 3.10 -9.54
CA PHE A 209 16.88 3.49 -8.48
C PHE A 209 16.60 2.69 -7.20
N PHE A 210 15.33 2.57 -6.79
CA PHE A 210 14.98 1.79 -5.60
C PHE A 210 15.34 0.31 -5.77
N ILE A 211 15.02 -0.29 -6.92
CA ILE A 211 15.32 -1.70 -7.19
C ILE A 211 16.82 -1.99 -7.12
N ASP A 212 17.64 -1.07 -7.63
CA ASP A 212 19.09 -1.24 -7.69
C ASP A 212 19.77 -1.01 -6.35
N ASN A 213 19.25 -0.09 -5.52
CA ASN A 213 19.89 0.31 -4.25
C ASN A 213 19.31 -0.40 -3.02
N TYR A 214 18.13 -1.02 -3.10
CA TYR A 214 17.47 -1.69 -1.98
C TYR A 214 16.97 -3.10 -2.33
N PRO A 215 17.85 -4.02 -2.80
CA PRO A 215 17.46 -5.34 -3.29
C PRO A 215 16.85 -6.26 -2.23
N GLU A 216 17.16 -6.04 -0.95
CA GLU A 216 16.63 -6.82 0.18
C GLU A 216 15.36 -6.21 0.80
N SER A 217 14.84 -5.12 0.23
CA SER A 217 13.65 -4.47 0.75
C SER A 217 12.40 -5.36 0.60
N PRO A 218 11.49 -5.40 1.59
CA PRO A 218 10.20 -6.07 1.45
C PRO A 218 9.30 -5.46 0.36
N TYR A 219 9.65 -4.28 -0.17
CA TYR A 219 8.92 -3.60 -1.25
C TYR A 219 9.45 -3.89 -2.65
N ILE A 220 10.42 -4.81 -2.81
CA ILE A 220 11.13 -5.00 -4.09
C ILE A 220 10.21 -5.47 -5.21
N ASP A 221 9.28 -6.39 -4.92
CA ASP A 221 8.34 -6.92 -5.92
C ASP A 221 7.31 -5.87 -6.33
N GLU A 222 6.83 -5.08 -5.38
CA GLU A 222 5.94 -3.95 -5.66
C GLU A 222 6.65 -2.90 -6.54
N ALA A 223 7.91 -2.58 -6.22
CA ALA A 223 8.72 -1.66 -7.00
C ALA A 223 8.96 -2.16 -8.44
N LYS A 224 9.25 -3.45 -8.63
CA LYS A 224 9.40 -4.07 -9.95
C LYS A 224 8.11 -3.97 -10.77
N GLN A 225 6.96 -4.28 -10.16
CA GLN A 225 5.68 -4.17 -10.85
C GLN A 225 5.37 -2.73 -11.28
N LYS A 226 5.61 -1.75 -10.39
CA LYS A 226 5.40 -0.34 -10.69
C LYS A 226 6.42 0.20 -11.70
N TYR A 227 7.66 -0.29 -11.65
CA TYR A 227 8.69 0.02 -12.64
C TYR A 227 8.23 -0.36 -14.04
N GLU A 228 7.78 -1.59 -14.26
CA GLU A 228 7.32 -2.04 -15.59
C GLU A 228 6.17 -1.18 -16.12
N VAL A 229 5.20 -0.84 -15.26
CA VAL A 229 4.07 0.03 -15.62
C VAL A 229 4.57 1.43 -16.01
N ALA A 230 5.42 2.03 -15.18
CA ALA A 230 5.94 3.38 -15.41
C ALA A 230 6.84 3.44 -16.64
N LEU A 231 7.62 2.38 -16.88
CA LEU A 231 8.49 2.25 -18.04
C LEU A 231 7.68 2.16 -19.32
N PHE A 232 6.67 1.29 -19.36
CA PHE A 232 5.76 1.18 -20.51
C PHE A 232 5.14 2.53 -20.84
N LYS A 233 4.52 3.18 -19.84
CA LYS A 233 3.90 4.51 -20.01
C LYS A 233 4.89 5.56 -20.50
N HIS A 234 6.14 5.53 -20.02
CA HIS A 234 7.15 6.47 -20.44
C HIS A 234 7.58 6.25 -21.89
N LEU A 235 7.85 5.00 -22.26
CA LEU A 235 8.33 4.64 -23.59
C LEU A 235 7.26 4.79 -24.67
N THR A 236 5.98 4.71 -24.31
CA THR A 236 4.85 4.85 -25.24
C THR A 236 4.05 6.14 -25.02
N ALA A 237 4.67 7.15 -24.42
CA ALA A 237 3.99 8.39 -24.00
C ALA A 237 3.45 9.22 -25.18
N ASP A 238 4.09 9.12 -26.34
CA ASP A 238 3.68 9.80 -27.57
C ASP A 238 2.49 9.12 -28.29
N ASP A 239 2.09 7.93 -27.82
CA ASP A 239 1.05 7.10 -28.43
C ASP A 239 1.26 6.93 -29.94
N THR A 240 2.48 6.57 -30.37
CA THR A 240 2.79 6.29 -31.79
C THR A 240 2.95 4.81 -32.06
N GLU A 241 2.70 4.40 -33.29
CA GLU A 241 3.01 3.04 -33.75
C GLU A 241 4.48 2.69 -33.51
N THR A 242 5.38 3.61 -33.86
CA THR A 242 6.82 3.47 -33.66
C THR A 242 7.20 3.23 -32.20
N SER A 243 6.58 3.91 -31.24
CA SER A 243 6.92 3.74 -29.83
C SER A 243 6.45 2.40 -29.26
N TYR A 244 5.28 1.91 -29.67
CA TYR A 244 4.83 0.55 -29.34
C TYR A 244 5.68 -0.52 -30.01
N GLU A 245 6.05 -0.35 -31.28
CA GLU A 245 6.96 -1.26 -32.01
C GLU A 245 8.32 -1.34 -31.29
N ALA A 246 8.89 -0.19 -30.93
CA ALA A 246 10.14 -0.13 -30.19
C ALA A 246 10.01 -0.81 -28.82
N TYR A 247 8.88 -0.64 -28.13
CA TYR A 247 8.63 -1.33 -26.87
C TYR A 247 8.61 -2.85 -27.04
N ILE A 248 7.86 -3.37 -28.01
CA ILE A 248 7.75 -4.82 -28.27
C ILE A 248 9.13 -5.41 -28.63
N ALA A 249 9.92 -4.69 -29.43
CA ALA A 249 11.25 -5.14 -29.83
C ALA A 249 12.25 -5.19 -28.66
N ASN A 250 12.21 -4.20 -27.77
CA ASN A 250 13.14 -4.10 -26.65
C ASN A 250 12.70 -4.90 -25.41
N TYR A 251 11.41 -5.24 -25.29
CA TYR A 251 10.81 -5.92 -24.13
C TYR A 251 9.85 -7.06 -24.53
N PRO A 252 10.32 -8.08 -25.27
CA PRO A 252 9.45 -9.13 -25.83
C PRO A 252 8.75 -10.00 -24.78
N ASP A 253 9.32 -10.13 -23.58
CA ASP A 253 8.76 -10.92 -22.48
C ASP A 253 7.85 -10.10 -21.55
N SER A 254 7.68 -8.81 -21.82
CA SER A 254 6.85 -7.93 -20.98
C SER A 254 5.36 -8.30 -21.08
N LYS A 255 4.68 -8.30 -19.94
CA LYS A 255 3.22 -8.44 -19.88
C LYS A 255 2.46 -7.33 -20.63
N PHE A 256 3.13 -6.21 -20.94
CA PHE A 256 2.56 -5.10 -21.71
C PHE A 256 2.66 -5.27 -23.22
N VAL A 257 3.34 -6.31 -23.73
CA VAL A 257 3.43 -6.57 -25.19
C VAL A 257 2.04 -6.68 -25.81
N LYS A 258 1.12 -7.41 -25.16
CA LYS A 258 -0.26 -7.52 -25.65
C LYS A 258 -0.95 -6.15 -25.74
N ILE A 259 -0.75 -5.29 -24.75
CA ILE A 259 -1.34 -3.94 -24.72
C ILE A 259 -0.73 -3.10 -25.85
N ALA A 260 0.58 -3.21 -26.10
CA ALA A 260 1.23 -2.54 -27.22
C ALA A 260 0.70 -3.02 -28.58
N GLU A 261 0.54 -4.34 -28.77
CA GLU A 261 -0.06 -4.95 -29.97
C GLU A 261 -1.50 -4.46 -30.20
N ASP A 262 -2.31 -4.43 -29.13
CA ASP A 262 -3.69 -3.95 -29.17
C ASP A 262 -3.75 -2.44 -29.49
N SER A 263 -2.86 -1.63 -28.92
CA SER A 263 -2.75 -0.18 -29.22
C SER A 263 -2.34 0.07 -30.67
N ILE A 264 -1.43 -0.71 -31.24
CA ILE A 264 -1.09 -0.63 -32.67
C ILE A 264 -2.32 -0.95 -33.50
N PHE A 265 -3.00 -2.07 -33.24
CA PHE A 265 -4.19 -2.47 -34.00
C PHE A 265 -5.30 -1.41 -33.94
N ALA A 266 -5.51 -0.79 -32.77
CA ALA A 266 -6.48 0.28 -32.58
C ALA A 266 -6.28 1.47 -33.54
N LYS A 267 -5.03 1.79 -33.92
CA LYS A 267 -4.73 2.87 -34.87
C LYS A 267 -5.26 2.58 -36.27
N TYR A 268 -5.30 1.31 -36.66
CA TYR A 268 -5.85 0.87 -37.95
C TYR A 268 -7.37 0.63 -37.90
N THR A 269 -7.96 0.50 -36.71
CA THR A 269 -9.39 0.23 -36.54
C THR A 269 -10.21 1.46 -36.13
N SER A 270 -9.57 2.59 -35.84
CA SER A 270 -10.23 3.82 -35.38
C SER A 270 -11.25 4.35 -36.38
N PHE A 271 -10.96 4.19 -37.68
CA PHE A 271 -11.90 4.43 -38.78
C PHE A 271 -11.95 3.18 -39.65
N PRO A 272 -12.94 2.29 -39.46
CA PRO A 272 -13.03 1.04 -40.20
C PRO A 272 -13.00 1.28 -41.71
N SER A 273 -11.92 0.86 -42.36
CA SER A 273 -11.78 0.97 -43.81
C SER A 273 -10.88 -0.15 -44.33
N ILE A 274 -11.23 -0.66 -45.51
CA ILE A 274 -10.48 -1.72 -46.17
C ILE A 274 -9.00 -1.32 -46.35
N PRO A 275 -8.64 -0.12 -46.84
CA PRO A 275 -7.23 0.25 -47.02
C PRO A 275 -6.40 0.22 -45.73
N GLU A 276 -6.97 0.64 -44.59
CA GLU A 276 -6.24 0.60 -43.32
C GLU A 276 -6.01 -0.84 -42.84
N TYR A 277 -7.00 -1.73 -42.97
CA TYR A 277 -6.80 -3.14 -42.64
C TYR A 277 -5.81 -3.84 -43.59
N GLU A 278 -5.82 -3.49 -44.89
CA GLU A 278 -4.83 -3.98 -45.85
C GLU A 278 -3.41 -3.55 -45.43
N ARG A 279 -3.23 -2.27 -45.08
CA ARG A 279 -1.95 -1.75 -44.56
C ARG A 279 -1.51 -2.50 -43.30
N TYR A 280 -2.44 -2.78 -42.38
CA TYR A 280 -2.15 -3.53 -41.17
C TYR A 280 -1.64 -4.95 -41.48
N ILE A 281 -2.35 -5.69 -42.34
CA ILE A 281 -1.98 -7.06 -42.73
C ILE A 281 -0.61 -7.08 -43.42
N GLN A 282 -0.33 -6.11 -44.28
CA GLN A 282 0.95 -5.98 -44.97
C GLN A 282 2.11 -5.70 -44.00
N ARG A 283 1.90 -4.81 -43.03
CA ARG A 283 2.94 -4.43 -42.06
C ARG A 283 3.13 -5.47 -40.95
N TYR A 284 2.05 -6.14 -40.54
CA TYR A 284 2.03 -7.07 -39.41
C TYR A 284 1.51 -8.48 -39.78
N PRO A 285 2.15 -9.18 -40.75
CA PRO A 285 1.67 -10.47 -41.23
C PRO A 285 1.72 -11.59 -40.17
N LYS A 286 2.43 -11.39 -39.06
CA LYS A 286 2.54 -12.34 -37.95
C LYS A 286 1.76 -11.91 -36.69
N SER A 287 1.00 -10.82 -36.78
CA SER A 287 0.23 -10.34 -35.63
C SER A 287 -0.85 -11.34 -35.24
N LYS A 288 -1.08 -11.48 -33.92
CA LYS A 288 -2.20 -12.25 -33.37
C LYS A 288 -3.57 -11.66 -33.76
N LYS A 289 -3.60 -10.40 -34.21
CA LYS A 289 -4.80 -9.68 -34.67
C LYS A 289 -5.05 -9.79 -36.18
N ILE A 290 -4.24 -10.55 -36.91
CA ILE A 290 -4.39 -10.66 -38.36
C ILE A 290 -5.75 -11.23 -38.77
N TYR A 291 -6.30 -12.15 -37.97
CA TYR A 291 -7.65 -12.67 -38.15
C TYR A 291 -8.70 -11.56 -38.07
N GLU A 292 -8.62 -10.74 -37.02
CA GLU A 292 -9.57 -9.65 -36.80
C GLU A 292 -9.52 -8.65 -37.97
N ALA A 293 -8.33 -8.33 -38.48
CA ALA A 293 -8.16 -7.47 -39.65
C ALA A 293 -8.80 -8.07 -40.91
N TRP A 294 -8.52 -9.35 -41.21
CA TRP A 294 -9.10 -10.05 -42.36
C TRP A 294 -10.62 -10.10 -42.30
N ASN A 295 -11.18 -10.43 -41.13
CA ASN A 295 -12.61 -10.47 -40.93
C ASN A 295 -13.27 -9.08 -41.12
N LYS A 296 -12.60 -8.00 -40.70
CA LYS A 296 -13.12 -6.64 -40.95
C LYS A 296 -13.12 -6.29 -42.43
N ILE A 297 -12.08 -6.65 -43.19
CA ILE A 297 -12.08 -6.48 -44.65
C ILE A 297 -13.24 -7.27 -45.26
N TYR A 298 -13.40 -8.53 -44.86
CA TYR A 298 -14.46 -9.40 -45.37
C TYR A 298 -15.83 -8.75 -45.21
N ILE A 299 -16.22 -8.43 -43.97
CA ILE A 299 -17.51 -7.82 -43.64
C ILE A 299 -17.74 -6.51 -44.42
N LEU A 300 -16.73 -5.65 -44.54
CA LEU A 300 -16.84 -4.38 -45.26
C LEU A 300 -16.95 -4.57 -46.77
N TYR A 301 -16.25 -5.56 -47.34
CA TYR A 301 -16.23 -5.81 -48.78
C TYR A 301 -17.52 -6.50 -49.24
N THR A 302 -18.07 -7.41 -48.42
CA THR A 302 -19.23 -8.23 -48.77
C THR A 302 -20.56 -7.68 -48.22
N ASP A 303 -20.58 -6.42 -47.79
CA ASP A 303 -21.74 -5.78 -47.14
C ASP A 303 -23.03 -5.82 -47.99
N SER A 304 -22.89 -5.87 -49.32
CA SER A 304 -24.05 -5.97 -50.23
C SER A 304 -24.72 -7.34 -50.16
N GLY A 305 -23.95 -8.41 -49.90
CA GLY A 305 -24.42 -9.79 -49.90
C GLY A 305 -24.70 -10.38 -51.28
N ASP A 306 -24.34 -9.71 -52.37
CA ASP A 306 -24.55 -10.24 -53.72
C ASP A 306 -23.53 -11.38 -54.02
N PRO A 307 -23.89 -12.47 -54.74
CA PRO A 307 -22.97 -13.60 -54.97
C PRO A 307 -21.63 -13.20 -55.62
N GLU A 308 -21.67 -12.20 -56.49
CA GLU A 308 -20.48 -11.73 -57.22
C GLU A 308 -19.46 -11.05 -56.29
N VAL A 309 -19.90 -10.35 -55.23
CA VAL A 309 -18.96 -9.64 -54.34
C VAL A 309 -18.06 -10.60 -53.56
N TYR A 310 -18.56 -11.79 -53.21
CA TYR A 310 -17.78 -12.84 -52.57
C TYR A 310 -16.73 -13.45 -53.52
N THR A 311 -17.09 -13.64 -54.80
CA THR A 311 -16.16 -14.14 -55.82
C THR A 311 -15.06 -13.11 -56.11
N GLN A 312 -15.43 -11.83 -56.23
CA GLN A 312 -14.49 -10.73 -56.38
C GLN A 312 -13.58 -10.59 -55.15
N PHE A 313 -14.10 -10.81 -53.94
CA PHE A 313 -13.32 -10.81 -52.70
C PHE A 313 -12.19 -11.84 -52.75
N LEU A 314 -12.48 -13.11 -53.07
CA LEU A 314 -11.46 -14.16 -53.17
C LEU A 314 -10.44 -13.90 -54.29
N THR A 315 -10.88 -13.24 -55.37
CA THR A 315 -10.00 -12.83 -56.47
C THR A 315 -9.03 -11.75 -56.01
N LYS A 316 -9.51 -10.76 -55.23
CA LYS A 316 -8.69 -9.67 -54.71
C LYS A 316 -7.77 -10.11 -53.56
N TYR A 317 -8.24 -11.02 -52.70
CA TYR A 317 -7.52 -11.50 -51.52
C TYR A 317 -7.29 -13.02 -51.59
N PRO A 318 -6.37 -13.47 -52.46
CA PRO A 318 -6.08 -14.90 -52.62
C PRO A 318 -5.48 -15.53 -51.35
N ASP A 319 -4.90 -14.74 -50.46
CA ASP A 319 -4.32 -15.20 -49.19
C ASP A 319 -5.31 -15.23 -48.03
N TYR A 320 -6.60 -14.92 -48.28
CA TYR A 320 -7.61 -14.97 -47.24
C TYR A 320 -7.72 -16.38 -46.64
N PRO A 321 -7.56 -16.53 -45.30
CA PRO A 321 -7.44 -17.85 -44.68
C PRO A 321 -8.74 -18.68 -44.65
N TYR A 322 -9.93 -18.08 -44.78
CA TYR A 322 -11.22 -18.76 -44.60
C TYR A 322 -12.02 -18.93 -45.88
N LYS A 323 -11.37 -19.43 -46.94
CA LYS A 323 -11.99 -19.55 -48.28
C LYS A 323 -13.26 -20.42 -48.28
N ASN A 324 -13.31 -21.45 -47.44
CA ASN A 324 -14.47 -22.34 -47.33
C ASN A 324 -15.71 -21.60 -46.79
N ASP A 325 -15.52 -20.70 -45.82
CA ASP A 325 -16.63 -19.91 -45.28
C ASP A 325 -17.19 -18.96 -46.34
N VAL A 326 -16.31 -18.36 -47.15
CA VAL A 326 -16.73 -17.54 -48.29
C VAL A 326 -17.52 -18.35 -49.32
N GLN A 327 -17.15 -19.61 -49.57
CA GLN A 327 -17.89 -20.47 -50.48
C GLN A 327 -19.31 -20.78 -49.99
N ASN A 328 -19.48 -21.03 -48.69
CA ASN A 328 -20.81 -21.20 -48.08
C ASN A 328 -21.64 -19.91 -48.23
N ASP A 329 -21.02 -18.75 -48.04
CA ASP A 329 -21.70 -17.46 -48.19
C ASP A 329 -22.07 -17.17 -49.66
N VAL A 330 -21.28 -17.64 -50.65
CA VAL A 330 -21.66 -17.60 -52.08
C VAL A 330 -22.93 -18.41 -52.34
N GLU A 331 -23.03 -19.61 -51.77
CA GLU A 331 -24.21 -20.47 -51.92
C GLU A 331 -25.44 -19.82 -51.27
N LEU A 332 -25.30 -19.31 -50.05
CA LEU A 332 -26.35 -18.59 -49.34
C LEU A 332 -26.79 -17.34 -50.11
N ALA A 333 -25.85 -16.55 -50.61
CA ALA A 333 -26.14 -15.39 -51.44
C ALA A 333 -26.85 -15.78 -52.74
N THR A 334 -26.44 -16.87 -53.39
CA THR A 334 -27.08 -17.36 -54.62
C THR A 334 -28.52 -17.79 -54.36
N PHE A 335 -28.76 -18.45 -53.22
CA PHE A 335 -30.09 -18.82 -52.77
C PHE A 335 -31.00 -17.60 -52.61
N GLY A 336 -30.53 -16.55 -51.94
CA GLY A 336 -31.28 -15.30 -51.80
C GLY A 336 -31.48 -14.55 -53.12
N LEU A 337 -30.51 -14.58 -54.04
CA LEU A 337 -30.65 -13.98 -55.36
C LEU A 337 -31.76 -14.67 -56.17
N ASN A 338 -31.82 -16.01 -56.10
CA ASN A 338 -32.87 -16.78 -56.77
C ASN A 338 -34.26 -16.48 -56.20
N MET A 339 -34.38 -16.20 -54.89
CA MET A 339 -35.64 -15.73 -54.30
C MET A 339 -36.08 -14.39 -54.88
N LEU A 340 -35.15 -13.43 -54.99
CA LEU A 340 -35.42 -12.11 -55.57
C LEU A 340 -35.82 -12.19 -57.04
N LEU A 341 -35.14 -13.02 -57.82
CA LEU A 341 -35.38 -13.20 -59.26
C LEU A 341 -36.74 -13.86 -59.56
N ASN A 342 -37.13 -14.85 -58.76
CA ASN A 342 -38.34 -15.63 -58.99
C ASN A 342 -39.54 -15.16 -58.14
N ASN A 343 -39.41 -14.04 -57.42
CA ASN A 343 -40.43 -13.53 -56.51
C ASN A 343 -40.95 -14.63 -55.55
N PHE A 344 -40.03 -15.38 -54.94
CA PHE A 344 -40.27 -16.53 -54.07
C PHE A 344 -40.93 -17.77 -54.70
N GLN A 345 -41.15 -17.81 -56.01
CA GLN A 345 -41.68 -19.01 -56.66
C GLN A 345 -40.71 -20.20 -56.47
N GLY A 346 -41.21 -21.29 -55.90
CA GLY A 346 -40.43 -22.49 -55.61
C GLY A 346 -39.73 -22.50 -54.25
N PHE A 347 -39.94 -21.47 -53.41
CA PHE A 347 -39.38 -21.35 -52.07
C PHE A 347 -40.48 -21.47 -51.00
N GLN A 348 -40.20 -22.19 -49.93
CA GLN A 348 -41.07 -22.29 -48.76
C GLN A 348 -40.82 -21.12 -47.79
N ASP A 349 -41.83 -20.75 -47.00
CA ASP A 349 -41.74 -19.57 -46.13
C ASP A 349 -40.66 -19.70 -45.04
N ASP A 350 -40.49 -20.92 -44.51
CA ASP A 350 -39.46 -21.28 -43.54
C ASP A 350 -38.03 -21.17 -44.12
N GLN A 351 -37.86 -21.48 -45.41
CA GLN A 351 -36.60 -21.28 -46.13
C GLN A 351 -36.23 -19.80 -46.26
N VAL A 352 -37.23 -18.94 -46.51
CA VAL A 352 -37.01 -17.49 -46.58
C VAL A 352 -36.62 -16.94 -45.20
N ASP A 353 -37.30 -17.38 -44.14
CA ASP A 353 -36.97 -16.96 -42.77
C ASP A 353 -35.60 -17.48 -42.31
N ALA A 354 -35.24 -18.72 -42.67
CA ALA A 354 -33.91 -19.26 -42.41
C ALA A 354 -32.82 -18.45 -43.14
N TYR A 355 -33.04 -18.11 -44.41
CA TYR A 355 -32.13 -17.25 -45.17
C TYR A 355 -31.96 -15.88 -44.50
N LEU A 356 -33.05 -15.23 -44.10
CA LEU A 356 -32.99 -13.91 -43.45
C LEU A 356 -32.16 -13.93 -42.16
N LYS A 357 -32.28 -14.99 -41.35
CA LYS A 357 -31.49 -15.17 -40.13
C LYS A 357 -30.01 -15.37 -40.39
N LEU A 358 -29.66 -16.07 -41.46
CA LEU A 358 -28.26 -16.38 -41.81
C LEU A 358 -27.56 -15.25 -42.58
N ALA A 359 -28.30 -14.56 -43.45
CA ALA A 359 -27.74 -13.56 -44.37
C ALA A 359 -27.87 -12.12 -43.86
N ALA A 360 -28.65 -11.85 -42.81
CA ALA A 360 -28.63 -10.54 -42.17
C ALA A 360 -27.26 -10.27 -41.53
N PRO A 361 -26.73 -9.04 -41.59
CA PRO A 361 -27.41 -7.80 -42.00
C PRO A 361 -27.07 -7.36 -43.44
N THR A 362 -26.85 -8.27 -44.40
CA THR A 362 -26.51 -7.87 -45.78
C THR A 362 -27.62 -7.06 -46.44
N ASP A 363 -27.25 -6.21 -47.40
CA ASP A 363 -28.26 -5.45 -48.15
C ASP A 363 -29.15 -6.36 -49.01
N GLN A 364 -28.65 -7.52 -49.45
CA GLN A 364 -29.46 -8.54 -50.12
C GLN A 364 -30.53 -9.12 -49.19
N ALA A 365 -30.18 -9.48 -47.96
CA ALA A 365 -31.15 -9.94 -46.97
C ALA A 365 -32.25 -8.89 -46.72
N LEU A 366 -31.87 -7.61 -46.66
CA LEU A 366 -32.84 -6.51 -46.54
C LEU A 366 -33.78 -6.46 -47.75
N LYS A 367 -33.26 -6.59 -48.97
CA LYS A 367 -34.08 -6.62 -50.20
C LYS A 367 -35.07 -7.81 -50.16
N VAL A 368 -34.62 -8.98 -49.70
CA VAL A 368 -35.47 -10.16 -49.55
C VAL A 368 -36.59 -9.92 -48.54
N LEU A 369 -36.28 -9.35 -47.38
CA LEU A 369 -37.28 -9.02 -46.35
C LEU A 369 -38.31 -8.01 -46.88
N LEU A 370 -37.86 -6.96 -47.57
CA LEU A 370 -38.75 -5.95 -48.15
C LEU A 370 -39.63 -6.54 -49.26
N LEU A 371 -39.11 -7.48 -50.06
CA LEU A 371 -39.90 -8.19 -51.06
C LEU A 371 -40.95 -9.10 -50.40
N LYS A 372 -40.59 -9.80 -49.30
CA LYS A 372 -41.50 -10.70 -48.56
C LYS A 372 -42.76 -9.96 -48.07
N VAL A 373 -42.64 -8.70 -47.66
CA VAL A 373 -43.79 -7.91 -47.17
C VAL A 373 -44.59 -7.22 -48.28
N GLN A 374 -44.07 -7.17 -49.51
CA GLN A 374 -44.70 -6.45 -50.63
C GLN A 374 -46.12 -6.96 -50.99
N PRO A 375 -46.40 -8.28 -51.01
CA PRO A 375 -47.77 -8.79 -51.23
C PRO A 375 -48.77 -8.39 -50.14
N LEU A 376 -48.33 -8.30 -48.88
CA LEU A 376 -49.16 -7.85 -47.76
C LEU A 376 -49.56 -6.38 -47.95
N LEU A 377 -48.63 -5.54 -48.42
CA LEU A 377 -48.92 -4.14 -48.73
C LEU A 377 -49.88 -4.00 -49.92
N ALA A 378 -49.72 -4.81 -50.97
CA ALA A 378 -50.64 -4.84 -52.12
C ALA A 378 -52.06 -5.26 -51.72
N ALA A 379 -52.18 -6.18 -50.75
CA ALA A 379 -53.44 -6.60 -50.14
C ALA A 379 -53.98 -5.63 -49.06
N ASN A 380 -53.35 -4.46 -48.88
CA ASN A 380 -53.66 -3.46 -47.86
C ASN A 380 -53.57 -3.99 -46.40
N GLN A 381 -52.82 -5.07 -46.16
CA GLN A 381 -52.57 -5.68 -44.85
C GLN A 381 -51.33 -5.06 -44.17
N ARG A 382 -51.39 -3.75 -43.91
CA ARG A 382 -50.24 -2.96 -43.44
C ARG A 382 -49.69 -3.40 -42.09
N GLN A 383 -50.56 -3.73 -41.13
CA GLN A 383 -50.11 -4.15 -39.80
C GLN A 383 -49.32 -5.46 -39.88
N LYS A 384 -49.81 -6.45 -40.63
CA LYS A 384 -49.09 -7.71 -40.84
C LYS A 384 -47.73 -7.52 -41.51
N ALA A 385 -47.62 -6.57 -42.45
CA ALA A 385 -46.33 -6.22 -43.05
C ALA A 385 -45.36 -5.63 -42.01
N ILE A 386 -45.85 -4.77 -41.10
CA ILE A 386 -45.05 -4.23 -40.00
C ILE A 386 -44.64 -5.35 -39.03
N ASP A 387 -45.55 -6.25 -38.66
CA ASP A 387 -45.26 -7.35 -37.73
C ASP A 387 -44.12 -8.25 -38.26
N VAL A 388 -44.09 -8.53 -39.57
CA VAL A 388 -43.00 -9.29 -40.22
C VAL A 388 -41.67 -8.52 -40.20
N LEU A 389 -41.69 -7.21 -40.44
CA LEU A 389 -40.48 -6.38 -40.35
C LEU A 389 -39.94 -6.29 -38.92
N GLU A 390 -40.83 -6.15 -37.93
CA GLU A 390 -40.47 -6.09 -36.51
C GLU A 390 -39.91 -7.44 -36.03
N LEU A 391 -40.47 -8.55 -36.51
CA LEU A 391 -39.99 -9.90 -36.21
C LEU A 391 -38.52 -10.08 -36.59
N HIS A 392 -38.12 -9.58 -37.77
CA HIS A 392 -36.76 -9.71 -38.30
C HIS A 392 -35.84 -8.52 -37.95
N ARG A 393 -36.27 -7.58 -37.10
CA ARG A 393 -35.50 -6.35 -36.83
C ARG A 393 -34.16 -6.64 -36.15
N ALA A 394 -34.15 -7.60 -35.22
CA ALA A 394 -33.00 -7.88 -34.37
C ALA A 394 -31.83 -8.48 -35.17
N GLU A 395 -32.14 -9.29 -36.18
CA GLU A 395 -31.20 -9.94 -37.10
C GLU A 395 -30.33 -8.91 -37.84
N PHE A 396 -30.85 -7.71 -38.10
CA PHE A 396 -30.14 -6.67 -38.86
C PHE A 396 -29.21 -5.78 -38.01
N GLN A 397 -29.13 -6.01 -36.69
CA GLN A 397 -28.13 -5.40 -35.81
C GLN A 397 -27.93 -3.88 -36.04
N ASN A 398 -26.72 -3.47 -36.44
CA ASN A 398 -26.34 -2.07 -36.73
C ASN A 398 -27.09 -1.47 -37.93
N LYS A 399 -27.70 -2.28 -38.80
CA LYS A 399 -28.55 -1.88 -39.91
C LYS A 399 -30.05 -1.98 -39.60
N GLY A 400 -30.46 -2.30 -38.37
CA GLY A 400 -31.86 -2.32 -37.96
C GLY A 400 -32.61 -1.00 -38.23
N TYR A 401 -31.90 0.14 -38.25
CA TYR A 401 -32.48 1.43 -38.62
C TYR A 401 -33.06 1.46 -40.04
N LYS A 402 -32.55 0.63 -40.97
CA LYS A 402 -33.10 0.50 -42.33
C LYS A 402 -34.51 -0.13 -42.29
N ILE A 403 -34.74 -1.06 -41.36
CA ILE A 403 -36.05 -1.65 -41.10
C ILE A 403 -36.97 -0.63 -40.42
N ASP A 404 -36.48 0.07 -39.39
CA ASP A 404 -37.26 1.10 -38.70
C ASP A 404 -37.74 2.19 -39.69
N LYS A 405 -36.88 2.57 -40.63
CA LYS A 405 -37.23 3.49 -41.73
C LYS A 405 -38.32 2.92 -42.63
N ALA A 406 -38.22 1.66 -43.03
CA ALA A 406 -39.25 0.99 -43.85
C ALA A 406 -40.60 0.95 -43.13
N ILE A 407 -40.61 0.61 -41.83
CA ILE A 407 -41.83 0.62 -40.99
C ILE A 407 -42.44 2.03 -40.94
N ALA A 408 -41.63 3.07 -40.73
CA ALA A 408 -42.10 4.46 -40.72
C ALA A 408 -42.74 4.84 -42.07
N THR A 409 -42.15 4.41 -43.20
CA THR A 409 -42.70 4.63 -44.53
C THR A 409 -44.05 3.92 -44.74
N ILE A 410 -44.23 2.69 -44.24
CA ILE A 410 -45.54 2.01 -44.27
C ILE A 410 -46.59 2.79 -43.45
N LYS A 411 -46.23 3.24 -42.24
CA LYS A 411 -47.13 4.00 -41.35
C LYS A 411 -47.59 5.32 -41.99
N GLN A 412 -46.78 5.92 -42.86
CA GLN A 412 -47.13 7.11 -43.64
C GLN A 412 -47.99 6.83 -44.88
N GLY A 413 -48.35 5.56 -45.13
CA GLY A 413 -49.31 5.18 -46.18
C GLY A 413 -48.70 4.69 -47.48
N ALA A 414 -47.41 4.35 -47.51
CA ALA A 414 -46.77 3.75 -48.68
C ALA A 414 -47.40 2.39 -49.05
N LYS A 415 -47.65 2.19 -50.35
CA LYS A 415 -48.17 0.94 -50.92
C LYS A 415 -47.06 0.06 -51.51
N THR A 416 -45.86 0.60 -51.70
CA THR A 416 -44.68 -0.11 -52.19
C THR A 416 -43.45 0.33 -51.41
N LEU A 417 -42.56 -0.63 -51.09
CA LEU A 417 -41.27 -0.36 -50.44
C LEU A 417 -40.08 -0.68 -51.34
N VAL A 418 -40.35 -1.35 -52.46
CA VAL A 418 -39.38 -1.68 -53.50
C VAL A 418 -39.70 -0.79 -54.69
N SER A 419 -38.72 -0.08 -55.25
CA SER A 419 -38.92 0.63 -56.51
C SER A 419 -39.09 -0.40 -57.63
N ASP A 420 -40.17 -0.29 -58.41
CA ASP A 420 -40.40 -1.12 -59.59
C ASP A 420 -39.15 -1.08 -60.49
N LYS A 421 -38.55 -2.26 -60.68
CA LYS A 421 -37.17 -2.54 -61.15
C LYS A 421 -36.16 -2.62 -60.01
N VAL A 422 -36.03 -3.83 -59.47
CA VAL A 422 -34.71 -4.35 -59.12
C VAL A 422 -33.87 -4.28 -60.40
N THR A 423 -33.15 -3.19 -60.61
CA THR A 423 -32.18 -3.11 -61.70
C THR A 423 -30.99 -3.91 -61.22
N LEU A 424 -31.10 -5.23 -61.32
CA LEU A 424 -29.94 -6.11 -61.24
C LEU A 424 -29.04 -5.67 -62.39
N ARG A 425 -27.87 -5.11 -62.08
CA ARG A 425 -26.80 -5.03 -63.05
C ARG A 425 -26.43 -6.48 -63.37
N ALA A 426 -27.11 -7.07 -64.35
CA ALA A 426 -26.54 -8.16 -65.12
C ALA A 426 -25.31 -7.55 -65.79
N GLY A 427 -24.13 -7.82 -65.20
CA GLY A 427 -22.85 -7.41 -65.75
C GLY A 427 -22.76 -7.87 -67.20
N ALA A 428 -22.54 -6.90 -68.08
CA ALA A 428 -22.20 -7.13 -69.46
C ALA A 428 -20.87 -7.89 -69.54
N ALA A 429 -20.94 -9.21 -69.64
CA ALA A 429 -19.83 -10.08 -70.00
C ALA A 429 -20.25 -10.98 -71.16
N ASN A 430 -20.64 -10.37 -72.29
CA ASN A 430 -20.69 -11.08 -73.57
C ASN A 430 -20.73 -10.08 -74.74
N LYS A 431 -19.61 -9.38 -74.99
CA LYS A 431 -19.27 -8.72 -76.27
C LYS A 431 -17.85 -8.11 -76.24
N SER A 432 -16.83 -8.98 -76.19
CA SER A 432 -15.48 -8.69 -76.71
C SER A 432 -14.68 -9.99 -76.80
N ALA A 433 -15.19 -10.94 -77.58
CA ALA A 433 -14.42 -12.08 -78.07
C ALA A 433 -14.98 -12.48 -79.45
N LYS A 434 -14.83 -11.56 -80.41
CA LYS A 434 -14.87 -11.79 -81.86
C LYS A 434 -14.49 -10.48 -82.55
N GLU A 435 -13.18 -10.28 -82.66
CA GLU A 435 -12.39 -9.90 -83.84
C GLU A 435 -10.99 -9.49 -83.41
#